data_AF-A0A9J6GJC4-F1
#
_entry.id   AF-A0A9J6GJC4-F1
#
_cell.length_a   1.000
_cell.length_b   1.000
_cell.length_c   1.000
_cell.angle_alpha   90.00
_cell.angle_beta   90.00
_cell.angle_gamma   90.00
#
_symmetry.space_group_name_H-M   'P 1'
#
loop_
_entity.id
_entity.type
_entity.pdbx_description
1 polymer ?
#
loop_
_entity_poly.entity_id
_entity_poly.type
_entity_poly.pdbx_seq_one_letter_code
_entity_poly.pdbx_strand_id
1 'polypeptide(L)'
;MPAQRVRVEQRDAEHLDPPIGHPSLQRRPCPRREAPAGGRRRQPHRRHGGGGLHLHLHHDAVAVRAVPHLQLQSKQVYQKLLKYDLVGVAMSLWATVSSGVVMAFDEHPFSRFLYIAVEAVLLVGILWKAGTEDTGIFCSLAAFGLLPTIHWLFLAPPYLTRVLPWLVLLFLSSGFSYLVLEGRCPERLRPGYYDYVGSSHQIWHILVVFITMLWHETALAIINCKNGHC
;
A
#
# COMPACT_ATOMS: atom_id res chain seq x y z
N MET A 1 37.96 39.68 -0.24
CA MET A 1 37.64 40.66 -1.32
C MET A 1 38.67 41.77 -1.26
N PRO A 2 39.11 42.41 -2.38
CA PRO A 2 38.55 42.46 -3.75
C PRO A 2 39.42 41.70 -4.78
N ALA A 3 38.89 41.06 -5.82
CA ALA A 3 38.30 41.56 -7.06
C ALA A 3 39.33 42.07 -8.09
N GLN A 4 39.67 41.23 -9.07
CA GLN A 4 40.33 41.64 -10.31
C GLN A 4 39.53 41.10 -11.49
N ARG A 5 39.06 42.03 -12.33
CA ARG A 5 38.19 41.86 -13.48
C ARG A 5 39.01 42.23 -14.71
N VAL A 6 39.20 41.32 -15.67
CA VAL A 6 39.59 41.68 -17.04
C VAL A 6 38.80 40.80 -18.03
N ARG A 7 38.12 41.49 -18.94
CA ARG A 7 37.28 41.02 -20.04
C ARG A 7 38.14 40.96 -21.30
N VAL A 8 38.01 39.92 -22.12
CA VAL A 8 38.54 39.89 -23.50
C VAL A 8 37.47 39.31 -24.44
N GLU A 9 37.09 40.15 -25.42
CA GLU A 9 36.41 39.88 -26.70
C GLU A 9 36.92 38.59 -27.39
N GLN A 10 36.12 37.67 -27.92
CA GLN A 10 35.16 37.71 -29.05
C GLN A 10 35.82 37.90 -30.44
N ARG A 11 35.45 36.98 -31.37
CA ARG A 11 35.75 36.87 -32.84
C ARG A 11 36.98 36.01 -33.22
N ASP A 12 36.98 35.16 -34.25
CA ASP A 12 35.99 34.69 -35.23
C ASP A 12 36.59 33.40 -35.86
N ALA A 13 35.78 32.36 -36.07
CA ALA A 13 35.99 31.34 -37.10
C ALA A 13 34.66 30.60 -37.33
N GLU A 14 33.83 31.23 -38.15
CA GLU A 14 32.59 30.76 -38.73
C GLU A 14 32.89 29.94 -39.99
N HIS A 15 32.42 28.69 -40.12
CA HIS A 15 31.98 28.16 -41.42
C HIS A 15 31.14 26.86 -41.33
N LEU A 16 29.90 26.98 -41.81
CA LEU A 16 28.96 26.02 -42.42
C LEU A 16 27.99 25.15 -41.56
N ASP A 17 26.72 25.57 -41.60
CA ASP A 17 25.47 24.83 -41.30
C ASP A 17 25.15 23.73 -42.36
N PRO A 18 24.16 22.83 -42.12
CA PRO A 18 22.76 23.12 -42.42
C PRO A 18 21.73 22.64 -41.36
N PRO A 19 20.43 22.98 -41.50
CA PRO A 19 19.53 23.24 -40.38
C PRO A 19 18.52 22.12 -40.04
N ILE A 20 18.02 22.20 -38.80
CA ILE A 20 16.63 22.00 -38.32
C ILE A 20 15.83 20.82 -38.90
N GLY A 21 15.52 19.86 -38.02
CA GLY A 21 14.47 18.87 -38.20
C GLY A 21 13.91 18.37 -36.86
N HIS A 22 13.19 19.23 -36.13
CA HIS A 22 12.33 18.77 -35.04
C HIS A 22 11.25 17.84 -35.63
N PRO A 23 10.99 16.64 -35.06
CA PRO A 23 9.81 15.88 -35.42
C PRO A 23 8.59 16.62 -34.88
N SER A 24 7.99 17.45 -35.74
CA SER A 24 6.63 17.93 -35.59
C SER A 24 5.71 16.70 -35.59
N LEU A 25 5.24 16.35 -34.39
CA LEU A 25 4.08 15.48 -34.20
C LEU A 25 2.92 16.07 -35.02
N GLN A 26 2.73 15.54 -36.23
CA GLN A 26 1.56 15.76 -37.05
C GLN A 26 0.33 15.37 -36.22
N ARG A 27 -0.36 16.38 -35.68
CA ARG A 27 -1.74 16.21 -35.24
C ARG A 27 -2.54 15.82 -36.48
N ARG A 28 -2.90 14.55 -36.57
CA ARG A 28 -3.87 14.08 -37.57
C ARG A 28 -5.14 14.94 -37.44
N PRO A 29 -5.66 15.52 -38.53
CA PRO A 29 -6.95 16.18 -38.49
C PRO A 29 -8.01 15.13 -38.14
N CYS A 30 -8.84 15.42 -37.14
CA CYS A 30 -10.03 14.64 -36.85
C CYS A 30 -10.96 14.66 -38.08
N PRO A 31 -11.57 13.54 -38.51
CA PRO A 31 -12.51 13.56 -39.62
C PRO A 31 -13.67 14.51 -39.29
N ARG A 32 -13.79 15.56 -40.11
CA ARG A 32 -14.89 16.51 -40.08
C ARG A 32 -16.17 15.73 -40.38
N ARG A 33 -17.04 15.53 -39.39
CA ARG A 33 -18.41 15.08 -39.64
C ARG A 33 -19.09 16.14 -40.50
N GLU A 34 -19.31 15.83 -41.77
CA GLU A 34 -20.12 16.62 -42.68
C GLU A 34 -21.55 16.69 -42.14
N ALA A 35 -22.06 17.92 -42.00
CA ALA A 35 -23.47 18.17 -41.73
C ALA A 35 -24.28 17.95 -43.01
N PRO A 36 -25.39 17.20 -43.01
CA PRO A 36 -26.26 17.14 -44.17
C PRO A 36 -27.04 18.45 -44.30
N ALA A 37 -26.93 19.06 -45.47
CA ALA A 37 -27.67 20.22 -45.88
C ALA A 37 -29.18 19.91 -46.01
N GLY A 38 -30.00 20.85 -45.52
CA GLY A 38 -31.24 21.31 -46.14
C GLY A 38 -32.30 20.27 -46.54
N GLY A 39 -33.25 20.01 -45.63
CA GLY A 39 -34.54 19.41 -45.96
C GLY A 39 -35.68 20.13 -45.23
N ARG A 40 -36.37 21.06 -45.90
CA ARG A 40 -37.67 21.60 -45.45
C ARG A 40 -38.67 20.45 -45.32
N ARG A 41 -39.24 20.21 -44.14
CA ARG A 41 -40.55 19.53 -43.99
C ARG A 41 -41.23 19.88 -42.66
N ARG A 42 -42.26 20.71 -42.80
CA ARG A 42 -43.58 20.74 -42.13
C ARG A 42 -43.67 20.42 -40.62
N GLN A 43 -44.09 21.43 -39.86
CA GLN A 43 -44.80 21.28 -38.57
C GLN A 43 -46.03 20.37 -38.71
N PRO A 44 -46.33 19.58 -37.68
CA PRO A 44 -47.72 19.30 -37.33
C PRO A 44 -48.06 19.79 -35.91
N HIS A 45 -49.34 20.16 -35.82
CA HIS A 45 -50.06 20.67 -34.66
C HIS A 45 -50.07 19.75 -33.43
N ARG A 46 -50.08 20.42 -32.26
CA ARG A 46 -50.56 20.02 -30.90
C ARG A 46 -51.27 18.65 -30.75
N ARG A 47 -50.93 17.95 -29.66
CA ARG A 47 -51.91 17.62 -28.58
C ARG A 47 -51.24 17.26 -27.24
N HIS A 48 -52.00 17.55 -26.19
CA HIS A 48 -51.75 17.44 -24.75
C HIS A 48 -51.41 16.04 -24.23
N GLY A 49 -50.70 16.02 -23.09
CA GLY A 49 -51.06 15.16 -21.95
C GLY A 49 -49.93 14.32 -21.36
N GLY A 50 -49.69 14.48 -20.05
CA GLY A 50 -49.19 13.37 -19.22
C GLY A 50 -47.96 13.65 -18.36
N GLY A 51 -48.20 14.08 -17.11
CA GLY A 51 -47.50 13.60 -15.91
C GLY A 51 -45.97 13.58 -15.89
N GLY A 52 -45.38 14.68 -15.40
CA GLY A 52 -44.12 14.58 -14.68
C GLY A 52 -44.34 13.86 -13.35
N LEU A 53 -43.39 13.00 -12.98
CA LEU A 53 -42.79 12.83 -11.64
C LEU A 53 -42.17 11.43 -11.51
N HIS A 54 -41.12 11.13 -12.28
CA HIS A 54 -40.32 9.93 -12.07
C HIS A 54 -38.87 10.13 -12.57
N LEU A 55 -38.24 11.23 -12.19
CA LEU A 55 -36.88 11.54 -12.67
C LEU A 55 -36.11 12.45 -11.71
N HIS A 56 -35.84 11.97 -10.50
CA HIS A 56 -34.98 12.73 -9.56
C HIS A 56 -34.07 11.88 -8.66
N LEU A 57 -33.76 10.64 -9.06
CA LEU A 57 -32.83 9.77 -8.29
C LEU A 57 -31.70 9.13 -9.13
N HIS A 58 -31.72 9.29 -10.45
CA HIS A 58 -30.67 8.74 -11.33
C HIS A 58 -29.60 9.76 -11.76
N HIS A 59 -29.81 11.06 -11.57
CA HIS A 59 -28.85 12.09 -12.01
C HIS A 59 -27.64 12.24 -11.08
N ASP A 60 -27.78 11.91 -9.80
CA ASP A 60 -26.69 12.10 -8.82
C ASP A 60 -25.62 11.02 -8.94
N ALA A 61 -26.00 9.79 -9.29
CA ALA A 61 -25.06 8.68 -9.50
C ALA A 61 -24.29 8.79 -10.83
N VAL A 62 -24.88 9.42 -11.85
CA VAL A 62 -24.22 9.66 -13.15
C VAL A 62 -23.27 10.85 -13.08
N ALA A 63 -23.58 11.88 -12.26
CA ALA A 63 -22.74 13.05 -12.08
C ALA A 63 -21.35 12.70 -11.49
N VAL A 64 -21.28 11.78 -10.52
CA VAL A 64 -20.00 11.31 -9.94
C VAL A 64 -19.11 10.62 -10.99
N ARG A 65 -19.72 9.98 -12.00
CA ARG A 65 -19.00 9.26 -13.05
C ARG A 65 -18.50 10.17 -14.19
N ALA A 66 -19.05 11.39 -14.32
CA ALA A 66 -18.78 12.32 -15.42
C ALA A 66 -17.66 13.35 -15.16
N VAL A 67 -17.09 13.35 -13.95
CA VAL A 67 -16.19 14.42 -13.51
C VAL A 67 -14.76 13.89 -13.33
N PRO A 68 -13.85 14.14 -14.31
CA PRO A 68 -12.49 13.59 -14.29
C PRO A 68 -11.66 14.05 -13.08
N HIS A 69 -11.92 15.25 -12.56
CA HIS A 69 -11.20 15.79 -11.40
C HIS A 69 -11.52 15.03 -10.11
N LEU A 70 -12.77 14.59 -9.92
CA LEU A 70 -13.16 13.78 -8.75
C LEU A 70 -12.50 12.39 -8.81
N GLN A 71 -12.42 11.78 -10.00
CA GLN A 71 -11.73 10.50 -10.19
C GLN A 71 -10.22 10.60 -9.93
N LEU A 72 -9.59 11.71 -10.34
CA LEU A 72 -8.17 11.95 -10.08
C LEU A 72 -7.91 12.19 -8.59
N GLN A 73 -8.73 12.99 -7.93
CA GLN A 73 -8.64 13.23 -6.48
C GLN A 73 -8.84 11.93 -5.69
N SER A 74 -9.82 11.10 -6.08
CA SER A 74 -10.04 9.78 -5.46
C SER A 74 -8.80 8.88 -5.58
N LYS A 75 -8.16 8.82 -6.76
CA LYS A 75 -6.92 8.06 -6.96
C LYS A 75 -5.76 8.56 -6.10
N GLN A 76 -5.58 9.88 -6.01
CA GLN A 76 -4.51 10.47 -5.19
C GLN A 76 -4.71 10.21 -3.69
N VAL A 77 -5.95 10.33 -3.21
CA VAL A 77 -6.30 10.02 -1.81
C VAL A 77 -6.08 8.53 -1.54
N TYR A 78 -6.55 7.66 -2.43
CA TYR A 78 -6.35 6.21 -2.32
C TYR A 78 -4.88 5.81 -2.24
N GLN A 79 -4.03 6.35 -3.14
CA GLN A 79 -2.60 6.07 -3.12
C GLN A 79 -1.90 6.57 -1.85
N LYS A 80 -2.32 7.72 -1.31
CA LYS A 80 -1.79 8.22 -0.02
C LYS A 80 -2.20 7.30 1.13
N LEU A 81 -3.47 6.92 1.21
CA LEU A 81 -3.98 6.01 2.24
C LEU A 81 -3.26 4.65 2.20
N LEU A 82 -3.05 4.09 1.01
CA LEU A 82 -2.33 2.84 0.83
C LEU A 82 -0.88 2.93 1.32
N LYS A 83 -0.20 4.06 1.11
CA LYS A 83 1.15 4.28 1.65
C LYS A 83 1.16 4.34 3.17
N TYR A 84 0.21 5.05 3.77
CA TYR A 84 0.10 5.13 5.22
C TYR A 84 -0.24 3.77 5.85
N ASP A 85 -1.08 2.97 5.20
CA ASP A 85 -1.39 1.60 5.60
C ASP A 85 -0.13 0.72 5.65
N LEU A 86 0.66 0.72 4.55
CA LEU A 86 1.92 -0.02 4.48
C LEU A 86 2.91 0.41 5.58
N VAL A 87 3.04 1.72 5.80
CA VAL A 87 3.91 2.27 6.85
C VAL A 87 3.43 1.82 8.23
N GLY A 88 2.13 1.90 8.50
CA GLY A 88 1.53 1.50 9.77
C GLY A 88 1.77 0.03 10.09
N VAL A 89 1.52 -0.85 9.11
CA VAL A 89 1.72 -2.30 9.28
C VAL A 89 3.19 -2.65 9.42
N ALA A 90 4.09 -2.02 8.66
CA ALA A 90 5.54 -2.24 8.81
C ALA A 90 6.05 -1.81 10.19
N MET A 91 5.61 -0.65 10.69
CA MET A 91 5.94 -0.17 12.04
C MET A 91 5.40 -1.10 13.13
N SER A 92 4.15 -1.58 12.97
CA SER A 92 3.54 -2.53 13.89
C SER A 92 4.31 -3.85 13.92
N LEU A 93 4.64 -4.42 12.75
CA LEU A 93 5.43 -5.63 12.64
C LEU A 93 6.82 -5.47 13.29
N TRP A 94 7.53 -4.39 12.98
CA TRP A 94 8.81 -4.08 13.61
C TRP A 94 8.71 -4.01 15.13
N ALA A 95 7.72 -3.30 15.67
CA ALA A 95 7.52 -3.18 17.11
C ALA A 95 7.26 -4.55 17.78
N THR A 96 6.43 -5.39 17.16
CA THR A 96 6.16 -6.74 17.69
C THR A 96 7.43 -7.60 17.71
N VAL A 97 8.15 -7.71 16.60
CA VAL A 97 9.36 -8.54 16.51
C VAL A 97 10.46 -8.01 17.43
N SER A 98 10.76 -6.71 17.40
CA SER A 98 11.79 -6.11 18.25
C SER A 98 11.47 -6.26 19.74
N SER A 99 10.20 -6.13 20.15
CA SER A 99 9.80 -6.40 21.54
C SER A 99 10.05 -7.87 21.92
N GLY A 100 9.79 -8.81 21.00
CA GLY A 100 10.08 -10.23 21.18
C GLY A 100 11.56 -10.51 21.35
N VAL A 101 12.40 -9.92 20.50
CA VAL A 101 13.86 -10.04 20.57
C VAL A 101 14.40 -9.54 21.91
N VAL A 102 13.88 -8.42 22.43
CA VAL A 102 14.28 -7.89 23.74
C VAL A 102 13.94 -8.86 24.86
N MET A 103 12.77 -9.50 24.82
CA MET A 103 12.35 -10.47 25.84
C MET A 103 13.09 -11.82 25.73
N ALA A 104 13.37 -12.26 24.51
CA ALA A 104 13.96 -13.57 24.20
C ALA A 104 15.48 -13.63 24.43
N PHE A 105 16.20 -12.53 24.18
CA PHE A 105 17.67 -12.46 24.24
C PHE A 105 18.15 -11.52 25.35
N ASP A 106 17.54 -11.60 26.53
CA ASP A 106 17.93 -10.84 27.71
C ASP A 106 19.36 -11.16 28.17
N GLU A 107 19.72 -12.45 28.18
CA GLU A 107 21.06 -12.94 28.53
C GLU A 107 22.08 -12.84 27.38
N HIS A 108 21.63 -12.49 26.16
CA HIS A 108 22.44 -12.48 24.95
C HIS A 108 22.46 -11.09 24.27
N PRO A 109 23.21 -10.12 24.82
CA PRO A 109 23.16 -8.72 24.37
C PRO A 109 23.64 -8.52 22.93
N PHE A 110 24.60 -9.32 22.45
CA PHE A 110 25.10 -9.26 21.09
C PHE A 110 24.04 -9.71 20.07
N SER A 111 23.41 -10.87 20.29
CA SER A 111 22.33 -11.38 19.44
C SER A 111 21.16 -10.41 19.40
N ARG A 112 20.76 -9.88 20.56
CA ARG A 112 19.70 -8.87 20.68
C ARG A 112 19.99 -7.64 19.82
N PHE A 113 21.20 -7.08 19.95
CA PHE A 113 21.61 -5.91 19.16
C PHE A 113 21.59 -6.21 17.66
N LEU A 114 22.14 -7.35 17.24
CA LEU A 114 22.22 -7.74 15.84
C LEU A 114 20.84 -7.82 15.19
N TYR A 115 19.89 -8.51 15.82
CA TYR A 115 18.53 -8.66 15.28
C TYR A 115 17.78 -7.33 15.19
N ILE A 116 17.80 -6.53 16.27
CA ILE A 116 17.13 -5.21 16.28
C ILE A 116 17.76 -4.27 15.24
N ALA A 117 19.09 -4.29 15.09
CA ALA A 117 19.77 -3.45 14.11
C ALA A 117 19.38 -3.83 12.67
N VAL A 118 19.37 -5.12 12.34
CA VAL A 118 18.96 -5.60 11.01
C VAL A 118 17.48 -5.27 10.75
N GLU A 119 16.59 -5.49 11.72
CA GLU A 119 15.18 -5.11 11.62
C GLU A 119 14.97 -3.61 11.41
N ALA A 120 15.73 -2.77 12.12
CA ALA A 120 15.66 -1.33 11.96
C ALA A 120 16.11 -0.90 10.55
N VAL A 121 17.16 -1.52 10.01
CA VAL A 121 17.60 -1.27 8.62
C VAL A 121 16.53 -1.68 7.62
N LEU A 122 15.90 -2.85 7.80
CA LEU A 122 14.80 -3.32 6.94
C LEU A 122 13.59 -2.37 7.02
N LEU A 123 13.21 -1.93 8.22
CA LEU A 123 12.14 -0.95 8.42
C LEU A 123 12.44 0.36 7.68
N VAL A 124 13.63 0.93 7.86
CA VAL A 124 14.06 2.14 7.14
C VAL A 124 14.00 1.94 5.63
N GLY A 125 14.41 0.76 5.13
CA GLY A 125 14.30 0.39 3.72
C GLY A 125 12.85 0.39 3.21
N ILE A 126 11.91 -0.14 3.99
CA ILE A 126 10.47 -0.12 3.65
C ILE A 126 9.94 1.30 3.64
N LEU A 127 10.26 2.11 4.66
CA LEU A 127 9.82 3.51 4.74
C LEU A 127 10.36 4.34 3.56
N TRP A 128 11.60 4.07 3.14
CA TRP A 128 12.20 4.71 1.98
C TRP A 128 11.50 4.32 0.66
N LYS A 129 11.12 3.04 0.53
CA LYS A 129 10.42 2.52 -0.66
C LYS A 129 8.90 2.64 -0.59
N ALA A 130 8.35 3.25 0.46
CA ALA A 130 6.91 3.38 0.67
C ALA A 130 6.25 4.13 -0.50
N GLY A 131 5.52 3.40 -1.34
CA GLY A 131 4.90 3.91 -2.56
C GLY A 131 5.48 3.39 -3.87
N THR A 132 6.44 2.47 -3.81
CA THR A 132 6.79 1.59 -4.93
C THR A 132 5.97 0.30 -4.85
N GLU A 133 5.72 -0.37 -5.98
CA GLU A 133 5.01 -1.67 -6.03
C GLU A 133 5.89 -2.85 -5.55
N ASP A 134 7.07 -2.56 -4.99
CA ASP A 134 8.03 -3.56 -4.55
C ASP A 134 7.69 -4.04 -3.12
N THR A 135 6.94 -5.14 -3.04
CA THR A 135 6.57 -5.81 -1.79
C THR A 135 7.69 -6.70 -1.24
N GLY A 136 8.81 -6.88 -1.95
CA GLY A 136 9.86 -7.82 -1.59
C GLY A 136 10.57 -7.49 -0.28
N ILE A 137 10.74 -6.20 0.03
CA ILE A 137 11.38 -5.77 1.30
C ILE A 137 10.44 -6.01 2.49
N PHE A 138 9.13 -5.82 2.29
CA PHE A 138 8.14 -6.12 3.32
C PHE A 138 8.12 -7.62 3.67
N CYS A 139 8.14 -8.49 2.64
CA CYS A 139 8.28 -9.93 2.83
C CYS A 139 9.59 -10.30 3.52
N SER A 140 10.69 -9.60 3.21
CA SER A 140 11.98 -9.79 3.88
C SER A 140 11.91 -9.47 5.37
N LEU A 141 11.24 -8.37 5.78
CA LEU A 141 11.05 -8.03 7.20
C LEU A 141 10.25 -9.11 7.93
N ALA A 142 9.15 -9.60 7.33
CA ALA A 142 8.34 -10.66 7.91
C ALA A 142 9.10 -12.00 8.02
N ALA A 143 9.83 -12.39 6.97
CA ALA A 143 10.64 -13.61 6.97
C ALA A 143 11.80 -13.53 7.96
N PHE A 144 12.44 -12.36 8.08
CA PHE A 144 13.53 -12.14 9.02
C PHE A 144 13.07 -12.34 10.47
N GLY A 145 11.84 -11.95 10.81
CA GLY A 145 11.26 -12.15 12.14
C GLY A 145 11.18 -13.62 12.59
N LEU A 146 11.24 -14.60 11.67
CA LEU A 146 11.32 -16.02 12.02
C LEU A 146 12.70 -16.43 12.54
N LEU A 147 13.78 -15.79 12.08
CA LEU A 147 15.15 -16.13 12.45
C LEU A 147 15.44 -15.96 13.96
N PRO A 148 15.13 -14.81 14.62
CA PRO A 148 15.32 -14.68 16.05
C PRO A 148 14.46 -15.67 16.84
N THR A 149 13.25 -15.97 16.36
CA THR A 149 12.39 -16.98 17.02
C THR A 149 13.01 -18.37 16.94
N ILE A 150 13.45 -18.81 15.76
CA ILE A 150 14.10 -20.11 15.58
C ILE A 150 15.37 -20.21 16.43
N HIS A 151 16.22 -19.18 16.44
CA HIS A 151 17.40 -19.14 17.29
C HIS A 151 17.00 -19.25 18.77
N TRP A 152 15.99 -18.52 19.21
CA TRP A 152 15.50 -18.62 20.58
C TRP A 152 14.96 -20.02 20.95
N LEU A 153 14.31 -20.72 20.01
CA LEU A 153 13.90 -22.12 20.22
C LEU A 153 15.11 -23.05 20.45
N PHE A 154 16.23 -22.81 19.76
CA PHE A 154 17.47 -23.58 19.97
C PHE A 154 18.15 -23.29 21.30
N LEU A 155 17.96 -22.10 21.86
CA LEU A 155 18.40 -21.79 23.23
C LEU A 155 17.60 -22.54 24.29
N ALA A 156 16.44 -23.10 23.93
CA ALA A 156 15.61 -23.99 24.74
C ALA A 156 15.43 -23.49 26.18
N PRO A 157 14.87 -22.28 26.40
CA PRO A 157 14.68 -21.76 27.74
C PRO A 157 13.76 -22.69 28.55
N PRO A 158 13.92 -22.73 29.89
CA PRO A 158 13.25 -23.72 30.74
C PRO A 158 11.70 -23.63 30.68
N TYR A 159 11.16 -22.47 30.31
CA TYR A 159 9.73 -22.22 30.18
C TYR A 159 9.20 -22.38 28.75
N LEU A 160 10.02 -22.83 27.80
CA LEU A 160 9.65 -22.91 26.39
C LEU A 160 8.37 -23.73 26.18
N THR A 161 8.22 -24.87 26.84
CA THR A 161 7.06 -25.76 26.69
C THR A 161 5.73 -25.11 27.08
N ARG A 162 5.74 -24.16 28.02
CA ARG A 162 4.56 -23.39 28.44
C ARG A 162 4.16 -22.33 27.41
N VAL A 163 5.15 -21.70 26.77
CA VAL A 163 4.95 -20.62 25.80
C VAL A 163 4.70 -21.14 24.37
N LEU A 164 5.25 -22.32 24.06
CA LEU A 164 5.16 -22.94 22.73
C LEU A 164 3.72 -23.01 22.14
N PRO A 165 2.65 -23.39 22.86
CA PRO A 165 1.31 -23.41 22.28
C PRO A 165 0.84 -22.02 21.82
N TRP A 166 1.14 -20.97 22.58
CA TRP A 166 0.82 -19.59 22.21
C TRP A 166 1.60 -19.16 20.97
N LEU A 167 2.88 -19.51 20.92
CA LEU A 167 3.76 -19.21 19.79
C LEU A 167 3.29 -19.93 18.51
N VAL A 168 2.89 -21.20 18.60
CA VAL A 168 2.34 -21.97 17.49
C VAL A 168 1.03 -21.33 17.00
N LEU A 169 0.13 -20.97 17.91
CA LEU A 169 -1.13 -20.31 17.56
C LEU A 169 -0.88 -18.97 16.87
N LEU A 170 0.10 -18.19 17.32
CA LEU A 170 0.49 -16.92 16.72
C LEU A 170 0.95 -17.10 15.26
N PHE A 171 1.85 -18.05 15.00
CA PHE A 171 2.36 -18.30 13.64
C PHE A 171 1.32 -18.91 12.70
N LEU A 172 0.49 -19.84 13.20
CA LEU A 172 -0.61 -20.39 12.41
C LEU A 172 -1.62 -19.31 12.03
N SER A 173 -1.99 -18.43 12.98
CA SER A 173 -2.89 -17.31 12.71
C SER A 173 -2.28 -16.31 11.73
N SER A 174 -0.98 -16.05 11.83
CA SER A 174 -0.24 -15.18 10.92
C SER A 174 -0.19 -15.74 9.49
N GLY A 175 0.10 -17.04 9.34
CA GLY A 175 0.07 -17.73 8.06
C GLY A 175 -1.33 -17.75 7.45
N PHE A 176 -2.35 -18.02 8.26
CA PHE A 176 -3.75 -17.96 7.81
C PHE A 176 -4.14 -16.56 7.32
N SER A 177 -3.77 -15.51 8.04
CA SER A 177 -4.01 -14.11 7.63
C SER A 177 -3.40 -13.80 6.27
N TYR A 178 -2.15 -14.22 6.04
CA TYR A 178 -1.49 -14.07 4.74
C TYR A 178 -2.22 -14.84 3.63
N LEU A 179 -2.67 -16.08 3.89
CA LEU A 179 -3.43 -16.87 2.93
C LEU A 179 -4.79 -16.25 2.58
N VAL A 180 -5.47 -15.61 3.54
CA VAL A 180 -6.73 -14.89 3.28
C VAL A 180 -6.50 -13.69 2.35
N LEU A 181 -5.41 -12.96 2.57
CA LEU A 181 -5.02 -11.81 1.75
C LEU A 181 -4.65 -12.23 0.31
N GLU A 182 -3.75 -13.21 0.17
CA GLU A 182 -3.28 -13.69 -1.14
C GLU A 182 -4.39 -14.44 -1.90
N GLY A 183 -5.15 -15.27 -1.19
CA GLY A 183 -6.25 -16.06 -1.75
C GLY A 183 -7.43 -15.23 -2.22
N ARG A 184 -7.49 -13.94 -1.84
CA ARG A 184 -8.61 -13.04 -2.14
C ARG A 184 -9.95 -13.67 -1.74
N CYS A 185 -10.00 -14.27 -0.55
CA CYS A 185 -11.22 -14.86 -0.01
C CYS A 185 -11.91 -13.83 0.90
N PRO A 186 -13.22 -13.51 0.73
CA PRO A 186 -14.26 -14.20 -0.04
C PRO A 186 -14.57 -13.59 -1.42
N GLU A 187 -13.87 -12.54 -1.85
CA GLU A 187 -14.10 -11.85 -3.14
C GLU A 187 -13.96 -12.78 -4.36
N ARG A 188 -13.12 -13.82 -4.27
CA ARG A 188 -13.01 -14.92 -5.26
C ARG A 188 -14.23 -15.86 -5.28
N LEU A 189 -14.98 -15.97 -4.18
CA LEU A 189 -16.13 -16.87 -4.02
C LEU A 189 -17.45 -16.22 -4.46
N ARG A 190 -17.61 -14.89 -4.28
CA ARG A 190 -18.78 -14.11 -4.74
C ARG A 190 -18.35 -12.70 -5.19
N PRO A 191 -17.96 -12.54 -6.47
CA PRO A 191 -17.63 -11.22 -7.02
C PRO A 191 -18.83 -10.27 -6.89
N GLY A 192 -18.62 -9.04 -6.38
CA GLY A 192 -19.63 -7.98 -6.33
C GLY A 192 -20.47 -7.90 -5.04
N TYR A 193 -20.41 -8.90 -4.15
CA TYR A 193 -21.14 -8.85 -2.86
C TYR A 193 -20.29 -8.22 -1.73
N TYR A 194 -18.98 -8.42 -1.77
CA TYR A 194 -18.04 -8.02 -0.72
C TYR A 194 -17.28 -6.73 -1.02
N ASP A 195 -17.74 -5.94 -2.00
CA ASP A 195 -17.03 -4.74 -2.46
C ASP A 195 -17.06 -3.58 -1.44
N TYR A 196 -17.99 -3.62 -0.47
CA TYR A 196 -18.17 -2.56 0.54
C TYR A 196 -17.90 -3.02 1.98
N VAL A 197 -18.31 -4.24 2.33
CA VAL A 197 -18.15 -4.82 3.68
C VAL A 197 -17.69 -6.27 3.52
N GLY A 198 -16.63 -6.65 4.24
CA GLY A 198 -16.08 -8.01 4.20
C GLY A 198 -15.13 -8.28 3.05
N SER A 199 -14.46 -7.24 2.53
CA SER A 199 -13.36 -7.44 1.57
C SER A 199 -12.21 -8.22 2.24
N SER A 200 -11.44 -8.95 1.44
CA SER A 200 -10.28 -9.71 1.92
C SER A 200 -9.31 -8.83 2.72
N HIS A 201 -9.09 -7.59 2.28
CA HIS A 201 -8.26 -6.60 2.96
C HIS A 201 -8.83 -6.16 4.32
N GLN A 202 -10.16 -5.99 4.44
CA GLN A 202 -10.80 -5.69 5.74
C GLN A 202 -10.68 -6.88 6.69
N ILE A 203 -10.88 -8.11 6.20
CA ILE A 203 -10.75 -9.33 7.00
C ILE A 203 -9.29 -9.49 7.45
N TRP A 204 -8.33 -9.24 6.55
CA TRP A 204 -6.91 -9.24 6.87
C TRP A 204 -6.58 -8.26 8.01
N HIS A 205 -7.10 -7.03 7.97
CA HIS A 205 -6.92 -6.07 9.07
C HIS A 205 -7.47 -6.58 10.41
N ILE A 206 -8.66 -7.18 10.41
CA ILE A 206 -9.24 -7.78 11.63
C ILE A 206 -8.33 -8.91 12.16
N LEU A 207 -7.80 -9.74 11.28
CA LEU A 207 -6.87 -10.81 11.64
C LEU A 207 -5.54 -10.25 12.17
N VAL A 208 -4.99 -9.19 11.59
CA VAL A 208 -3.76 -8.53 12.09
C VAL A 208 -3.96 -7.98 13.50
N VAL A 209 -5.12 -7.37 13.79
CA VAL A 209 -5.47 -6.92 15.15
C VAL A 209 -5.55 -8.11 16.11
N PHE A 210 -6.21 -9.19 15.72
CA PHE A 210 -6.31 -10.41 16.52
C PHE A 210 -4.92 -11.04 16.79
N ILE A 211 -4.06 -11.12 15.79
CA ILE A 211 -2.67 -11.59 15.91
C ILE A 211 -1.89 -10.70 16.87
N THR A 212 -2.09 -9.38 16.81
CA THR A 212 -1.45 -8.44 17.74
C THR A 212 -1.92 -8.70 19.19
N MET A 213 -3.20 -9.00 19.40
CA MET A 213 -3.70 -9.40 20.73
C MET A 213 -3.10 -10.73 21.20
N LEU A 214 -3.00 -11.73 20.31
CA LEU A 214 -2.31 -12.99 20.60
C LEU A 214 -0.84 -12.77 20.96
N TRP A 215 -0.17 -11.82 20.31
CA TRP A 215 1.20 -11.44 20.65
C TRP A 215 1.27 -10.88 22.08
N HIS A 216 0.35 -10.00 22.48
CA HIS A 216 0.29 -9.48 23.84
C HIS A 216 0.14 -10.60 24.89
N GLU A 217 -0.75 -11.56 24.65
CA GLU A 217 -0.91 -12.72 25.54
C GLU A 217 0.37 -13.58 25.60
N THR A 218 1.00 -13.81 24.45
CA THR A 218 2.26 -14.56 24.37
C THR A 218 3.39 -13.85 25.15
N ALA A 219 3.50 -12.52 25.00
CA ALA A 219 4.47 -11.70 25.70
C ALA A 219 4.25 -11.74 27.23
N LEU A 220 3.00 -11.65 27.67
CA LEU A 220 2.65 -11.79 29.09
C LEU A 220 3.01 -13.18 29.63
N ALA A 221 2.74 -14.24 28.87
CA ALA A 221 3.13 -15.61 29.26
C ALA A 221 4.65 -15.74 29.42
N ILE A 222 5.44 -15.17 28.49
CA ILE A 222 6.90 -15.14 28.60
C ILE A 222 7.33 -14.40 29.87
N ILE A 223 6.82 -13.19 30.11
CA ILE A 223 7.18 -12.37 31.27
C ILE A 223 6.81 -13.09 32.58
N ASN A 224 5.61 -13.66 32.66
CA ASN A 224 5.15 -14.41 33.84
C ASN A 224 6.06 -15.61 34.12
N CYS A 225 6.42 -16.39 33.10
CA CYS A 225 7.35 -17.50 33.27
C CYS A 225 8.73 -17.06 33.76
N LYS A 226 9.24 -15.93 33.25
CA LYS A 226 10.53 -15.37 33.69
C LYS A 226 10.49 -14.90 35.14
N ASN A 227 9.34 -14.43 35.61
CA ASN A 227 9.11 -14.03 36.99
C ASN A 227 8.76 -15.22 37.92
N GLY A 228 8.77 -16.46 37.42
CA GLY A 228 8.45 -17.66 38.21
C GLY A 228 6.96 -17.97 38.36
N HIS A 229 6.08 -17.30 37.62
CA HIS A 229 4.62 -17.48 37.65
C HIS A 229 4.12 -18.36 36.49
N CYS A 230 4.77 -19.50 36.30
CA CYS A 230 4.36 -20.57 35.39
C CYS A 230 4.16 -21.87 36.18
#